data_AF-A0A0S8DA91-F1
#
_entry.id   AF-A0A0S8DA91-F1
#
_cell.length_a   1.000
_cell.length_b   1.000
_cell.length_c   1.000
_cell.angle_alpha   90.00
_cell.angle_beta   90.00
_cell.angle_gamma   90.00
#
_symmetry.space_group_name_H-M   'P 1'
#
loop_
_entity.id
_entity.type
_entity.pdbx_description
1 polymer ?
#
loop_
_entity_poly.entity_id
_entity_poly.type
_entity_poly.pdbx_seq_one_letter_code
_entity_poly.pdbx_strand_id
1 'polypeptide(L)'
;MGRGVMVIDAINGNLLWQAGVSVSGAAHNLTVTGMDYSISSDISVIDTNLDGIKDTGYVGDNGGNLWRLNLKDSDPANWTVQKVAAIGAHTAAGRRKFQQAPDVVFANDGSGYFSAVLLGTGDREHPFDATVTNRFYLFKDRGTGTAIVESDLFDATAATGSNSYGYKITFAAGEKSISSAVTVSSTTYFNTNQPSASAGVGVCGSNLGIARQYGIDYLSAKASNTTVSGTEITARATIYPGGGYLPSPVPVVVRLNGKNYMGVVSGTSVQTPPTPTLDVRSKTFWSIKAR
;
A
#
# COMPACT_ATOMS: atom_id res chain seq x y z
N MET A 1 -13.00 -2.85 18.78
CA MET A 1 -13.80 -2.01 17.87
C MET A 1 -13.02 -1.85 16.56
N GLY A 2 -13.68 -1.77 15.40
CA GLY A 2 -13.02 -1.62 14.10
C GLY A 2 -12.39 -2.90 13.53
N ARG A 3 -13.00 -4.08 13.77
CA ARG A 3 -12.46 -5.40 13.38
C ARG A 3 -13.29 -6.04 12.26
N GLY A 4 -13.50 -5.27 11.20
CA GLY A 4 -14.38 -5.65 10.11
C GLY A 4 -14.51 -4.58 9.04
N VAL A 5 -15.12 -4.96 7.93
CA VAL A 5 -15.43 -4.11 6.78
C VAL A 5 -16.94 -4.03 6.62
N MET A 6 -17.43 -2.87 6.19
CA MET A 6 -18.84 -2.62 5.91
C MET A 6 -18.99 -2.06 4.51
N VAL A 7 -20.05 -2.47 3.82
CA VAL A 7 -20.50 -1.87 2.57
C VAL A 7 -21.87 -1.25 2.82
N ILE A 8 -21.96 0.03 2.53
CA ILE A 8 -23.12 0.88 2.82
C ILE A 8 -23.66 1.42 1.50
N ASP A 9 -24.98 1.44 1.37
CA ASP A 9 -25.65 2.09 0.25
C ASP A 9 -25.37 3.60 0.29
N ALA A 10 -24.77 4.12 -0.77
CA ALA A 10 -24.34 5.51 -0.84
C ALA A 10 -25.50 6.52 -0.93
N ILE A 11 -26.71 6.08 -1.29
CA ILE A 11 -27.89 6.94 -1.46
C ILE A 11 -28.65 7.08 -0.14
N ASN A 12 -28.89 5.96 0.55
CA ASN A 12 -29.77 5.93 1.73
C ASN A 12 -29.05 5.59 3.04
N GLY A 13 -27.78 5.20 3.00
CA GLY A 13 -26.99 4.87 4.19
C GLY A 13 -27.30 3.49 4.80
N ASN A 14 -28.09 2.65 4.14
CA ASN A 14 -28.39 1.30 4.62
C ASN A 14 -27.15 0.42 4.59
N LEU A 15 -26.98 -0.39 5.63
CA LEU A 15 -25.88 -1.34 5.71
C LEU A 15 -26.20 -2.59 4.88
N LEU A 16 -25.58 -2.70 3.70
CA LEU A 16 -25.82 -3.78 2.75
C LEU A 16 -25.09 -5.06 3.16
N TRP A 17 -23.81 -4.92 3.53
CA TRP A 17 -22.97 -6.07 3.83
C TRP A 17 -21.96 -5.73 4.93
N GLN A 18 -21.67 -6.69 5.79
CA GLN A 18 -20.65 -6.57 6.83
C GLN A 18 -19.85 -7.86 6.96
N ALA A 19 -18.52 -7.74 7.04
CA ALA A 19 -17.63 -8.84 7.37
C ALA A 19 -16.75 -8.53 8.58
N GLY A 20 -16.52 -9.53 9.44
CA GLY A 20 -15.69 -9.38 10.64
C GLY A 20 -15.88 -10.53 11.63
N VAL A 21 -15.20 -10.46 12.78
CA VAL A 21 -15.27 -11.52 13.81
C VAL A 21 -16.60 -11.55 14.58
N SER A 22 -17.33 -10.43 14.62
CA SER A 22 -18.63 -10.32 15.28
C SER A 22 -19.46 -9.29 14.52
N VAL A 23 -20.33 -9.77 13.65
CA VAL A 23 -21.11 -8.97 12.69
C VAL A 23 -22.60 -9.01 13.03
N SER A 24 -23.30 -7.90 12.83
CA SER A 24 -24.72 -7.78 13.12
C SER A 24 -25.31 -6.52 12.46
N GLY A 25 -26.55 -6.62 11.98
CA GLY A 25 -27.33 -5.46 11.54
C GLY A 25 -27.21 -5.09 10.06
N ALA A 26 -26.35 -5.78 9.29
CA ALA A 26 -26.35 -5.67 7.83
C ALA A 26 -27.42 -6.57 7.20
N ALA A 27 -27.83 -6.28 5.97
CA ALA A 27 -28.65 -7.21 5.18
C ALA A 27 -27.94 -8.56 4.96
N HIS A 28 -26.61 -8.52 4.77
CA HIS A 28 -25.75 -9.71 4.70
C HIS A 28 -24.59 -9.60 5.69
N ASN A 29 -24.46 -10.59 6.57
CA ASN A 29 -23.42 -10.63 7.59
C ASN A 29 -22.51 -11.84 7.36
N LEU A 30 -21.21 -11.61 7.21
CA LEU A 30 -20.20 -12.64 7.03
C LEU A 30 -19.26 -12.68 8.25
N THR A 31 -19.34 -13.75 9.04
CA THR A 31 -18.38 -13.98 10.11
C THR A 31 -17.04 -14.46 9.53
N VAL A 32 -15.96 -13.73 9.80
CA VAL A 32 -14.62 -14.03 9.30
C VAL A 32 -13.70 -14.40 10.44
N THR A 33 -13.33 -15.68 10.53
CA THR A 33 -12.38 -16.19 11.52
C THR A 33 -11.00 -15.55 11.35
N GLY A 34 -10.39 -15.12 12.46
CA GLY A 34 -9.03 -14.57 12.47
C GLY A 34 -8.94 -13.09 12.10
N MET A 35 -10.06 -12.40 11.88
CA MET A 35 -10.15 -10.94 11.72
C MET A 35 -10.26 -10.25 13.08
N ASP A 36 -9.28 -10.55 13.96
CA ASP A 36 -9.31 -10.19 15.38
C ASP A 36 -8.70 -8.82 15.67
N TYR A 37 -7.99 -8.25 14.70
CA TYR A 37 -7.23 -7.01 14.84
C TYR A 37 -7.99 -5.81 14.26
N SER A 38 -7.73 -4.63 14.81
CA SER A 38 -8.32 -3.41 14.28
C SER A 38 -7.79 -3.08 12.89
N ILE A 39 -8.67 -2.60 12.03
CA ILE A 39 -8.38 -2.13 10.68
C ILE A 39 -8.34 -0.61 10.73
N SER A 40 -7.15 -0.03 10.59
CA SER A 40 -6.95 1.42 10.51
C SER A 40 -6.39 1.89 9.17
N SER A 41 -6.13 0.96 8.23
CA SER A 41 -5.79 1.32 6.85
C SER A 41 -7.05 1.64 6.05
N ASP A 42 -6.88 2.49 5.04
CA ASP A 42 -7.91 2.65 4.00
C ASP A 42 -7.99 1.37 3.13
N ILE A 43 -9.16 1.13 2.56
CA ILE A 43 -9.39 0.01 1.65
C ILE A 43 -9.07 0.45 0.22
N SER A 44 -8.28 -0.36 -0.48
CA SER A 44 -8.05 -0.19 -1.91
C SER A 44 -8.98 -1.10 -2.70
N VAL A 45 -9.85 -0.50 -3.51
CA VAL A 45 -10.84 -1.24 -4.28
C VAL A 45 -10.58 -1.07 -5.78
N ILE A 46 -10.45 -2.20 -6.47
CA ILE A 46 -10.08 -2.28 -7.88
C ILE A 46 -11.19 -2.92 -8.70
N ASP A 47 -11.26 -2.49 -9.94
CA ASP A 47 -12.05 -3.08 -11.00
C ASP A 47 -11.12 -4.05 -11.75
N THR A 48 -11.41 -5.34 -11.69
CA THR A 48 -10.53 -6.41 -12.20
C THR A 48 -10.84 -6.79 -13.64
N ASN A 49 -12.05 -6.53 -14.12
CA ASN A 49 -12.49 -6.83 -15.48
C ASN A 49 -12.72 -5.59 -16.35
N LEU A 50 -12.51 -4.39 -15.79
CA LEU A 50 -12.65 -3.08 -16.43
C LEU A 50 -14.06 -2.78 -16.93
N ASP A 51 -15.10 -3.30 -16.25
CA ASP A 51 -16.50 -3.05 -16.60
C ASP A 51 -17.09 -1.79 -15.93
N GLY A 52 -16.29 -1.09 -15.11
CA GLY A 52 -16.67 0.10 -14.37
C GLY A 52 -17.23 -0.19 -12.97
N ILE A 53 -17.37 -1.45 -12.59
CA ILE A 53 -17.79 -1.92 -11.26
C ILE A 53 -16.55 -2.40 -10.49
N LYS A 54 -16.54 -2.20 -9.18
CA LYS A 54 -15.41 -2.59 -8.34
C LYS A 54 -15.58 -4.03 -7.86
N ASP A 55 -14.63 -4.89 -8.22
CA ASP A 55 -14.71 -6.33 -8.01
C ASP A 55 -13.96 -6.82 -6.77
N THR A 56 -12.86 -6.16 -6.40
CA THR A 56 -11.95 -6.68 -5.37
C THR A 56 -11.45 -5.56 -4.48
N GLY A 57 -11.54 -5.75 -3.17
CA GLY A 57 -10.97 -4.86 -2.16
C GLY A 57 -9.76 -5.49 -1.47
N TYR A 58 -8.79 -4.67 -1.08
CA TYR A 58 -7.67 -5.07 -0.24
C TYR A 58 -7.55 -4.14 0.96
N VAL A 59 -7.31 -4.71 2.13
CA VAL A 59 -7.15 -3.95 3.38
C VAL A 59 -6.19 -4.64 4.34
N GLY A 60 -5.32 -3.85 4.97
CA GLY A 60 -4.40 -4.31 6.01
C GLY A 60 -4.95 -4.03 7.41
N ASP A 61 -4.61 -4.89 8.37
CA ASP A 61 -4.94 -4.68 9.78
C ASP A 61 -3.71 -4.44 10.68
N ASN A 62 -3.97 -4.03 11.92
CA ASN A 62 -2.96 -3.78 12.93
C ASN A 62 -2.34 -5.06 13.53
N GLY A 63 -2.78 -6.24 13.09
CA GLY A 63 -2.14 -7.51 13.38
C GLY A 63 -1.13 -7.94 12.32
N GLY A 64 -0.98 -7.16 11.25
CA GLY A 64 -0.13 -7.54 10.13
C GLY A 64 -0.78 -8.58 9.23
N ASN A 65 -2.12 -8.65 9.19
CA ASN A 65 -2.83 -9.42 8.18
C ASN A 65 -3.22 -8.52 7.00
N LEU A 66 -3.19 -9.09 5.80
CA LEU A 66 -3.76 -8.51 4.59
C LEU A 66 -4.99 -9.32 4.20
N TRP A 67 -6.10 -8.64 3.97
CA TRP A 67 -7.39 -9.22 3.60
C TRP A 67 -7.78 -8.84 2.19
N ARG A 68 -8.26 -9.81 1.42
CA ARG A 68 -8.93 -9.63 0.13
C ARG A 68 -10.45 -9.75 0.34
N LEU A 69 -11.18 -8.82 -0.24
CA LEU A 69 -12.63 -8.83 -0.35
C LEU A 69 -12.98 -9.15 -1.80
N ASN A 70 -13.70 -10.23 -2.07
CA ASN A 70 -14.23 -10.52 -3.40
C ASN A 70 -15.68 -10.02 -3.47
N LEU A 71 -15.87 -8.96 -4.24
CA LEU A 71 -17.11 -8.18 -4.36
C LEU A 71 -17.73 -8.29 -5.77
N LYS A 72 -17.22 -9.22 -6.59
CA LYS A 72 -17.56 -9.34 -8.01
C LYS A 72 -18.98 -9.85 -8.26
N ASP A 73 -19.52 -10.66 -7.36
CA ASP A 73 -20.86 -11.22 -7.54
C ASP A 73 -21.91 -10.11 -7.44
N SER A 74 -22.95 -10.17 -8.29
CA SER A 74 -24.03 -9.18 -8.26
C SER A 74 -24.87 -9.26 -6.98
N ASP A 75 -24.89 -10.42 -6.33
CA ASP A 75 -25.54 -10.63 -5.05
C ASP A 75 -24.50 -10.51 -3.90
N PRO A 76 -24.62 -9.48 -3.03
CA PRO A 76 -23.73 -9.32 -1.87
C PRO A 76 -23.70 -10.52 -0.91
N ALA A 77 -24.71 -11.41 -0.95
CA ALA A 77 -24.69 -12.65 -0.18
C ALA A 77 -23.54 -13.59 -0.58
N ASN A 78 -23.08 -13.51 -1.83
CA ASN A 78 -22.01 -14.35 -2.39
C ASN A 78 -20.61 -13.73 -2.24
N TRP A 79 -20.50 -12.52 -1.68
CA TRP A 79 -19.22 -11.89 -1.46
C TRP A 79 -18.41 -12.63 -0.39
N THR A 80 -17.10 -12.73 -0.62
CA THR A 80 -16.21 -13.51 0.24
C THR A 80 -15.03 -12.67 0.76
N VAL A 81 -14.45 -13.13 1.87
CA VAL A 81 -13.24 -12.55 2.44
C VAL A 81 -12.18 -13.63 2.59
N GLN A 82 -10.96 -13.33 2.11
CA GLN A 82 -9.82 -14.23 2.20
C GLN A 82 -8.64 -13.52 2.88
N LYS A 83 -7.94 -14.23 3.76
CA LYS A 83 -6.66 -13.76 4.30
C LYS A 83 -5.55 -14.04 3.29
N VAL A 84 -4.97 -12.98 2.73
CA VAL A 84 -3.89 -13.05 1.72
C VAL A 84 -2.53 -13.21 2.39
N ALA A 85 -2.30 -12.50 3.48
CA ALA A 85 -1.04 -12.57 4.21
C ALA A 85 -1.24 -12.46 5.72
N ALA A 86 -0.29 -13.03 6.47
CA ALA A 86 -0.19 -12.95 7.92
C ALA A 86 1.30 -12.79 8.31
N ILE A 87 1.79 -11.55 8.32
CA ILE A 87 3.22 -11.24 8.56
C ILE A 87 3.52 -10.80 10.00
N GLY A 88 2.48 -10.65 10.82
CA GLY A 88 2.61 -10.36 12.24
C GLY A 88 3.03 -11.57 13.05
N ALA A 89 3.70 -11.34 14.17
CA ALA A 89 4.04 -12.37 15.15
C ALA A 89 3.92 -11.84 16.58
N HIS A 90 3.74 -12.75 17.54
CA HIS A 90 3.65 -12.43 18.98
C HIS A 90 5.00 -12.06 19.62
N THR A 91 6.06 -11.89 18.83
CA THR A 91 7.37 -11.39 19.29
C THR A 91 7.41 -9.86 19.21
N ALA A 92 8.23 -9.20 20.03
CA ALA A 92 8.32 -7.75 20.03
C ALA A 92 8.71 -7.17 18.64
N ALA A 93 9.69 -7.79 17.97
CA ALA A 93 10.12 -7.41 16.62
C ALA A 93 9.10 -7.72 15.51
N GLY A 94 8.13 -8.59 15.79
CA GLY A 94 7.13 -9.09 14.83
C GLY A 94 5.77 -8.40 14.88
N ARG A 95 5.54 -7.43 15.78
CA ARG A 95 4.24 -6.73 15.92
C ARG A 95 4.04 -5.67 14.83
N ARG A 96 4.09 -6.11 13.58
CA ARG A 96 3.97 -5.24 12.40
C ARG A 96 2.51 -4.88 12.15
N LYS A 97 2.26 -3.60 11.88
CA LYS A 97 0.93 -3.06 11.59
C LYS A 97 0.86 -2.58 10.14
N PHE A 98 -0.24 -2.85 9.46
CA PHE A 98 -0.58 -2.20 8.20
C PHE A 98 -1.56 -1.06 8.47
N GLN A 99 -1.10 0.18 8.32
CA GLN A 99 -1.89 1.40 8.62
C GLN A 99 -2.15 2.27 7.39
N GLN A 100 -1.64 1.85 6.23
CA GLN A 100 -1.70 2.61 4.99
C GLN A 100 -2.43 1.79 3.93
N ALA A 101 -3.07 2.47 2.98
CA ALA A 101 -3.79 1.81 1.89
C ALA A 101 -2.83 0.94 1.07
N PRO A 102 -3.22 -0.29 0.70
CA PRO A 102 -2.45 -1.09 -0.25
C PRO A 102 -2.45 -0.45 -1.64
N ASP A 103 -1.35 -0.47 -2.36
CA ASP A 103 -1.35 -0.20 -3.81
C ASP A 103 -1.45 -1.52 -4.56
N VAL A 104 -2.26 -1.57 -5.63
CA VAL A 104 -2.51 -2.83 -6.35
C VAL A 104 -2.25 -2.66 -7.84
N VAL A 105 -1.40 -3.54 -8.38
CA VAL A 105 -1.04 -3.58 -9.81
C VAL A 105 -1.37 -4.96 -10.38
N PHE A 106 -2.07 -5.01 -11.50
CA PHE A 106 -2.25 -6.27 -12.24
C PHE A 106 -0.96 -6.63 -12.96
N ALA A 107 -0.49 -7.86 -12.74
CA ALA A 107 0.72 -8.36 -13.34
C ALA A 107 0.58 -9.84 -13.68
N ASN A 108 1.58 -10.37 -14.37
CA ASN A 108 1.69 -11.79 -14.66
C ASN A 108 3.15 -12.23 -14.56
N ASP A 109 3.35 -13.52 -14.29
CA ASP A 109 4.64 -14.18 -14.37
C ASP A 109 4.45 -15.57 -15.01
N GLY A 110 5.47 -16.42 -14.95
CA GLY A 110 5.42 -17.77 -15.52
C GLY A 110 4.31 -18.66 -14.93
N SER A 111 3.73 -18.29 -13.78
CA SER A 111 2.65 -19.03 -13.12
C SER A 111 1.27 -18.41 -13.37
N GLY A 112 1.17 -17.43 -14.27
CA GLY A 112 -0.08 -16.77 -14.67
C GLY A 112 -0.29 -15.39 -14.02
N TYR A 113 -1.52 -14.88 -14.14
CA TYR A 113 -1.91 -13.58 -13.61
C TYR A 113 -1.94 -13.54 -12.08
N PHE A 114 -1.63 -12.38 -11.52
CA PHE A 114 -1.74 -12.08 -10.10
C PHE A 114 -1.97 -10.58 -9.87
N SER A 115 -2.51 -10.25 -8.70
CA SER A 115 -2.52 -8.88 -8.17
C SER A 115 -1.26 -8.67 -7.33
N ALA A 116 -0.40 -7.75 -7.74
CA ALA A 116 0.73 -7.27 -6.97
C ALA A 116 0.22 -6.29 -5.91
N VAL A 117 0.11 -6.73 -4.66
CA VAL A 117 -0.37 -5.91 -3.54
C VAL A 117 0.83 -5.38 -2.76
N LEU A 118 1.04 -4.07 -2.81
CA LEU A 118 2.20 -3.38 -2.25
C LEU A 118 1.79 -2.52 -1.06
N LEU A 119 2.43 -2.74 0.09
CA LEU A 119 2.19 -1.96 1.29
C LEU A 119 3.34 -2.09 2.29
N GLY A 120 3.54 -1.04 3.08
CA GLY A 120 4.55 -1.01 4.13
C GLY A 120 3.96 -1.12 5.52
N THR A 121 4.73 -1.67 6.45
CA THR A 121 4.37 -1.69 7.87
C THR A 121 4.94 -0.48 8.59
N GLY A 122 4.23 -0.06 9.63
CA GLY A 122 4.62 1.06 10.47
C GLY A 122 3.58 1.31 11.53
N ASP A 123 4.02 1.89 12.65
CA ASP A 123 3.17 2.35 13.74
C ASP A 123 3.36 3.85 13.90
N ARG A 124 2.51 4.63 13.24
CA ARG A 124 2.59 6.09 13.27
C ARG A 124 2.30 6.64 14.67
N GLU A 125 1.53 5.93 15.49
CA GLU A 125 1.22 6.33 16.86
C GLU A 125 2.39 6.12 17.82
N HIS A 126 3.39 5.30 17.43
CA HIS A 126 4.63 5.08 18.18
C HIS A 126 5.87 5.50 17.37
N PRO A 127 6.02 6.80 17.03
CA PRO A 127 7.06 7.30 16.12
C PRO A 127 8.49 6.90 16.53
N PHE A 128 8.77 6.87 17.83
CA PHE A 128 10.09 6.58 18.39
C PHE A 128 10.36 5.08 18.64
N ASP A 129 9.39 4.19 18.41
CA ASP A 129 9.62 2.76 18.62
C ASP A 129 10.64 2.23 17.61
N ALA A 130 11.70 1.60 18.12
CA ALA A 130 12.70 0.89 17.34
C ALA A 130 12.65 -0.62 17.55
N THR A 131 11.69 -1.11 18.34
CA THR A 131 11.57 -2.52 18.70
C THR A 131 10.99 -3.33 17.53
N VAL A 132 9.95 -2.81 16.86
CA VAL A 132 9.35 -3.48 15.70
C VAL A 132 10.24 -3.34 14.48
N THR A 133 10.58 -4.47 13.85
CA THR A 133 11.30 -4.48 12.57
C THR A 133 10.31 -4.30 11.43
N ASN A 134 10.09 -3.07 10.99
CA ASN A 134 9.17 -2.75 9.89
C ASN A 134 9.77 -3.08 8.52
N ARG A 135 8.88 -3.28 7.55
CA ARG A 135 9.25 -3.65 6.18
C ARG A 135 8.30 -3.07 5.15
N PHE A 136 8.75 -3.03 3.91
CA PHE A 136 7.89 -2.90 2.73
C PHE A 136 7.67 -4.27 2.09
N TYR A 137 6.47 -4.53 1.57
CA TYR A 137 6.10 -5.81 0.98
C TYR A 137 5.55 -5.65 -0.43
N LEU A 138 5.83 -6.65 -1.25
CA LEU A 138 4.99 -7.06 -2.37
C LEU A 138 4.40 -8.43 -2.02
N PHE A 139 3.08 -8.57 -2.07
CA PHE A 139 2.40 -9.86 -2.08
C PHE A 139 1.84 -10.14 -3.47
N LYS A 140 2.10 -11.33 -4.01
CA LYS A 140 1.49 -11.81 -5.26
C LYS A 140 0.22 -12.59 -4.93
N ASP A 141 -0.93 -11.92 -5.00
CA ASP A 141 -2.23 -12.55 -4.76
C ASP A 141 -2.82 -13.14 -6.05
N ARG A 142 -3.08 -14.45 -6.03
CA ARG A 142 -3.72 -15.20 -7.13
C ARG A 142 -5.19 -15.54 -6.86
N GLY A 143 -5.75 -15.09 -5.74
CA GLY A 143 -7.13 -15.37 -5.32
C GLY A 143 -7.38 -16.78 -4.80
N THR A 144 -6.32 -17.53 -4.56
CA THR A 144 -6.36 -18.90 -4.03
C THR A 144 -5.18 -19.13 -3.10
N GLY A 145 -5.24 -20.20 -2.30
CA GLY A 145 -4.14 -20.62 -1.43
C GLY A 145 -4.25 -20.14 0.02
N THR A 146 -3.26 -20.56 0.81
CA THR A 146 -3.11 -20.19 2.22
C THR A 146 -2.49 -18.80 2.35
N ALA A 147 -2.71 -18.16 3.51
CA ALA A 147 -2.11 -16.86 3.79
C ALA A 147 -0.57 -16.92 3.71
N ILE A 148 0.01 -15.98 2.97
CA ILE A 148 1.46 -15.81 2.82
C ILE A 148 2.05 -15.36 4.16
N VAL A 149 3.11 -16.02 4.61
CA VAL A 149 3.84 -15.67 5.84
C VAL A 149 5.23 -15.11 5.53
N GLU A 150 5.90 -14.58 6.56
CA GLU A 150 7.23 -13.97 6.45
C GLU A 150 8.29 -14.85 5.77
N SER A 151 8.29 -16.15 6.02
CA SER A 151 9.28 -17.09 5.46
C SER A 151 9.04 -17.40 3.99
N ASP A 152 7.85 -17.13 3.46
CA ASP A 152 7.51 -17.44 2.07
C ASP A 152 8.11 -16.40 1.11
N LEU A 153 8.38 -15.20 1.59
CA LEU A 153 8.79 -14.05 0.77
C LEU A 153 10.29 -14.03 0.50
N PHE A 154 10.66 -13.60 -0.70
CA PHE A 154 12.05 -13.28 -1.03
C PHE A 154 12.54 -12.07 -0.23
N ASP A 155 13.71 -12.18 0.41
CA ASP A 155 14.32 -11.05 1.12
C ASP A 155 15.09 -10.16 0.13
N ALA A 156 14.45 -9.07 -0.27
CA ALA A 156 15.02 -8.06 -1.15
C ALA A 156 15.74 -6.95 -0.38
N THR A 157 16.08 -7.11 0.90
CA THR A 157 16.76 -6.06 1.69
C THR A 157 18.13 -5.70 1.09
N ALA A 158 18.94 -6.71 0.78
CA ALA A 158 20.28 -6.56 0.20
C ALA A 158 20.41 -7.10 -1.24
N ALA A 159 19.30 -7.54 -1.83
CA ALA A 159 19.25 -8.11 -3.18
C ALA A 159 18.04 -7.56 -3.96
N THR A 160 17.99 -7.81 -5.27
CA THR A 160 16.85 -7.46 -6.12
C THR A 160 16.21 -8.72 -6.67
N GLY A 161 14.89 -8.83 -6.56
CA GLY A 161 14.12 -9.96 -7.06
C GLY A 161 12.78 -10.10 -6.34
N SER A 162 11.99 -11.06 -6.81
CA SER A 162 10.84 -11.62 -6.10
C SER A 162 10.75 -13.10 -6.40
N ASN A 163 10.07 -13.85 -5.53
CA ASN A 163 9.72 -15.24 -5.80
C ASN A 163 8.23 -15.37 -6.16
N SER A 164 7.69 -16.59 -6.07
CA SER A 164 6.28 -16.88 -6.38
C SER A 164 5.28 -16.16 -5.46
N TYR A 165 5.70 -15.75 -4.26
CA TYR A 165 4.87 -15.08 -3.26
C TYR A 165 5.10 -13.57 -3.22
N GLY A 166 6.25 -13.10 -3.71
CA GLY A 166 6.61 -11.67 -3.77
C GLY A 166 7.96 -11.39 -3.12
N TYR A 167 8.08 -10.26 -2.43
CA TYR A 167 9.30 -9.87 -1.71
C TYR A 167 8.99 -9.08 -0.44
N LYS A 168 10.01 -8.96 0.41
CA LYS A 168 10.06 -8.01 1.53
C LYS A 168 11.36 -7.20 1.51
N ILE A 169 11.30 -5.94 1.95
CA ILE A 169 12.46 -5.07 2.17
C ILE A 169 12.44 -4.66 3.64
N THR A 170 13.46 -5.07 4.39
CA THR A 170 13.59 -4.68 5.80
C THR A 170 14.04 -3.23 5.91
N PHE A 171 13.31 -2.42 6.68
CA PHE A 171 13.69 -1.04 6.95
C PHE A 171 14.77 -0.95 8.03
N ALA A 172 15.41 0.22 8.14
CA ALA A 172 16.34 0.49 9.23
C ALA A 172 15.64 0.46 10.60
N ALA A 173 16.42 0.32 11.68
CA ALA A 173 15.88 0.33 13.04
C ALA A 173 15.04 1.60 13.29
N GLY A 174 13.79 1.40 13.74
CA GLY A 174 12.81 2.45 14.00
C GLY A 174 12.17 3.10 12.77
N GLU A 175 12.64 2.82 11.56
CA GLU A 175 12.02 3.31 10.34
C GLU A 175 10.64 2.67 10.12
N LYS A 176 9.69 3.45 9.62
CA LYS A 176 8.28 3.08 9.47
C LYS A 176 7.73 3.58 8.15
N SER A 177 6.90 2.78 7.49
CA SER A 177 6.04 3.30 6.42
C SER A 177 5.00 4.23 7.02
N ILE A 178 4.90 5.45 6.51
CA ILE A 178 3.99 6.48 7.02
C ILE A 178 2.96 6.94 6.00
N SER A 179 3.05 6.42 4.78
CA SER A 179 2.21 6.81 3.68
C SER A 179 1.73 5.61 2.89
N SER A 180 0.61 5.80 2.18
CA SER A 180 0.18 4.84 1.16
C SER A 180 1.19 4.83 0.02
N ALA A 181 1.38 3.66 -0.58
CA ALA A 181 2.22 3.52 -1.76
C ALA A 181 1.44 3.93 -3.02
N VAL A 182 2.14 4.23 -4.10
CA VAL A 182 1.54 4.34 -5.43
C VAL A 182 2.49 3.84 -6.49
N THR A 183 2.01 3.01 -7.40
CA THR A 183 2.80 2.52 -8.53
C THR A 183 2.45 3.27 -9.81
N VAL A 184 3.48 3.77 -10.51
CA VAL A 184 3.40 4.43 -11.80
C VAL A 184 4.56 3.98 -12.66
N SER A 185 4.28 3.52 -13.89
CA SER A 185 5.28 3.02 -14.85
C SER A 185 6.29 2.07 -14.20
N SER A 186 5.76 0.98 -13.64
CA SER A 186 6.52 -0.04 -12.91
C SER A 186 7.28 0.45 -11.67
N THR A 187 7.14 1.71 -11.27
CA THR A 187 7.82 2.25 -10.10
C THR A 187 6.84 2.50 -8.97
N THR A 188 7.04 1.83 -7.85
CA THR A 188 6.33 2.07 -6.60
C THR A 188 7.03 3.14 -5.79
N TYR A 189 6.28 4.18 -5.42
CA TYR A 189 6.70 5.25 -4.56
C TYR A 189 5.99 5.13 -3.21
N PHE A 190 6.74 5.30 -2.12
CA PHE A 190 6.20 5.36 -0.76
C PHE A 190 7.16 6.12 0.14
N ASN A 191 6.65 6.64 1.26
CA ASN A 191 7.45 7.43 2.18
C ASN A 191 7.59 6.73 3.52
N THR A 192 8.77 6.88 4.11
CA THR A 192 9.08 6.42 5.45
C THR A 192 9.56 7.58 6.32
N ASN A 193 9.43 7.38 7.63
CA ASN A 193 10.09 8.21 8.62
C ASN A 193 10.87 7.32 9.58
N GLN A 194 12.08 7.75 9.93
CA GLN A 194 12.93 7.09 10.92
C GLN A 194 13.25 8.06 12.06
N PRO A 195 12.97 7.73 13.33
CA PRO A 195 13.41 8.53 14.44
C PRO A 195 14.95 8.57 14.45
N SER A 196 15.51 9.76 14.65
CA SER A 196 16.96 9.96 14.68
C SER A 196 17.27 11.10 15.64
N ALA A 197 18.35 10.99 16.41
CA ALA A 197 18.82 12.08 17.27
C ALA A 197 19.50 13.22 16.48
N SER A 198 19.85 12.97 15.21
CA SER A 198 20.71 13.85 14.40
C SER A 198 20.04 14.39 13.14
N ALA A 199 18.73 14.21 12.95
CA ALA A 199 18.06 14.60 11.69
C ALA A 199 17.77 16.12 11.56
N GLY A 200 18.23 16.95 12.50
CA GLY A 200 17.96 18.40 12.55
C GLY A 200 19.20 19.30 12.66
N VAL A 201 20.39 18.85 12.22
CA VAL A 201 21.62 19.66 12.32
C VAL A 201 21.58 20.83 11.32
N GLY A 202 21.08 21.98 11.77
CA GLY A 202 20.98 23.23 11.00
C GLY A 202 20.37 24.36 11.83
N VAL A 203 20.62 25.63 11.46
CA VAL A 203 20.34 26.83 12.28
C VAL A 203 18.83 27.08 12.52
N CYS A 204 17.94 26.34 11.84
CA CYS A 204 16.48 26.35 12.04
C CYS A 204 15.84 24.94 12.04
N GLY A 205 16.59 23.89 12.42
CA GLY A 205 16.13 22.50 12.32
C GLY A 205 15.34 22.02 13.54
N SER A 206 14.04 21.73 13.38
CA SER A 206 13.34 20.82 14.29
C SER A 206 13.72 19.38 13.96
N ASN A 207 14.04 18.58 14.97
CA ASN A 207 14.38 17.17 14.76
C ASN A 207 13.09 16.35 14.56
N LEU A 208 12.69 16.19 13.29
CA LEU A 208 11.50 15.46 12.89
C LEU A 208 11.81 14.05 12.37
N GLY A 209 13.01 13.53 12.67
CA GLY A 209 13.50 12.27 12.13
C GLY A 209 13.90 12.36 10.66
N ILE A 210 14.45 11.26 10.13
CA ILE A 210 14.89 11.14 8.74
C ILE A 210 13.67 10.77 7.91
N ALA A 211 13.23 11.68 7.05
CA ALA A 211 12.22 11.41 6.03
C ALA A 211 12.88 10.82 4.79
N ARG A 212 12.38 9.67 4.31
CA ARG A 212 12.81 9.09 3.03
C ARG A 212 11.62 8.90 2.11
N GLN A 213 11.84 9.14 0.84
CA GLN A 213 10.99 8.63 -0.22
C GLN A 213 11.71 7.49 -0.91
N TYR A 214 11.02 6.37 -1.06
CA TYR A 214 11.46 5.25 -1.86
C TYR A 214 10.90 5.34 -3.28
N GLY A 215 11.68 4.87 -4.25
CA GLY A 215 11.30 4.70 -5.65
C GLY A 215 11.89 3.38 -6.15
N ILE A 216 11.08 2.33 -6.17
CA ILE A 216 11.53 0.97 -6.50
C ILE A 216 10.72 0.37 -7.64
N ASP A 217 11.35 -0.46 -8.47
CA ASP A 217 10.63 -1.33 -9.39
C ASP A 217 9.73 -2.28 -8.59
N TYR A 218 8.44 -2.28 -8.91
CA TYR A 218 7.43 -2.95 -8.10
C TYR A 218 7.55 -4.48 -8.07
N LEU A 219 8.23 -5.11 -9.05
CA LEU A 219 8.36 -6.57 -9.12
C LEU A 219 9.70 -7.07 -8.59
N SER A 220 10.77 -6.30 -8.76
CA SER A 220 12.14 -6.71 -8.43
C SER A 220 12.70 -5.99 -7.20
N ALA A 221 11.98 -5.02 -6.66
CA ALA A 221 12.48 -4.10 -5.65
C ALA A 221 13.75 -3.33 -6.08
N LYS A 222 14.19 -3.36 -7.34
CA LYS A 222 15.39 -2.62 -7.80
C LYS A 222 15.15 -1.11 -7.62
N ALA A 223 16.19 -0.32 -7.36
CA ALA A 223 16.08 1.12 -7.50
C ALA A 223 15.57 1.46 -8.91
N SER A 224 14.52 2.28 -8.98
CA SER A 224 14.01 2.73 -10.27
C SER A 224 14.80 3.94 -10.73
N ASN A 225 15.05 4.04 -12.05
CA ASN A 225 15.76 5.16 -12.69
C ASN A 225 14.83 6.39 -12.79
N THR A 226 14.28 6.80 -11.65
CA THR A 226 13.44 7.99 -11.52
C THR A 226 14.32 9.23 -11.56
N THR A 227 13.75 10.35 -11.98
CA THR A 227 14.48 11.63 -11.97
C THR A 227 13.78 12.67 -11.09
N VAL A 228 14.57 13.46 -10.36
CA VAL A 228 14.11 14.61 -9.57
C VAL A 228 14.78 15.85 -10.11
N SER A 229 14.00 16.79 -10.62
CA SER A 229 14.53 18.02 -11.22
C SER A 229 15.63 17.75 -12.27
N GLY A 230 15.50 16.68 -13.06
CA GLY A 230 16.46 16.28 -14.08
C GLY A 230 17.64 15.42 -13.61
N THR A 231 17.78 15.16 -12.31
CA THR A 231 18.83 14.31 -11.75
C THR A 231 18.32 12.89 -11.55
N GLU A 232 19.02 11.90 -12.11
CA GLU A 232 18.71 10.47 -11.92
C GLU A 232 18.98 10.01 -10.48
N ILE A 233 18.02 9.29 -9.92
CA ILE A 233 18.13 8.65 -8.62
C ILE A 233 18.48 7.18 -8.84
N THR A 234 19.68 6.79 -8.40
CA THR A 234 20.19 5.42 -8.54
C THR A 234 20.02 4.58 -7.27
N ALA A 235 19.69 5.21 -6.15
CA ALA A 235 19.38 4.55 -4.88
C ALA A 235 17.88 4.29 -4.75
N ARG A 236 17.50 3.24 -4.00
CA ARG A 236 16.07 2.94 -3.75
C ARG A 236 15.36 4.04 -2.97
N ALA A 237 16.10 4.85 -2.21
CA ALA A 237 15.54 5.88 -1.35
C ALA A 237 16.37 7.16 -1.38
N THR A 238 15.68 8.29 -1.30
CA THR A 238 16.27 9.63 -1.17
C THR A 238 15.83 10.25 0.15
N ILE A 239 16.75 10.86 0.88
CA ILE A 239 16.45 11.61 2.10
C ILE A 239 15.92 13.00 1.72
N TYR A 240 14.82 13.40 2.34
CA TYR A 240 14.22 14.71 2.13
C TYR A 240 14.61 15.67 3.26
N PRO A 241 15.19 16.85 2.93
CA PRO A 241 15.50 17.88 3.91
C PRO A 241 14.26 18.32 4.70
N GLY A 242 14.45 18.64 5.99
CA GLY A 242 13.36 19.03 6.90
C GLY A 242 12.72 17.87 7.66
N GLY A 243 12.90 16.63 7.21
CA GLY A 243 12.44 15.45 7.94
C GLY A 243 10.91 15.34 8.00
N GLY A 244 10.41 14.68 9.05
CA GLY A 244 8.99 14.59 9.35
C GLY A 244 8.22 13.61 8.49
N TYR A 245 6.90 13.81 8.43
CA TYR A 245 5.99 12.94 7.70
C TYR A 245 5.68 13.51 6.32
N LEU A 246 6.40 13.03 5.32
CA LEU A 246 6.08 13.34 3.93
C LEU A 246 4.65 12.86 3.60
N PRO A 247 3.85 13.68 2.90
CA PRO A 247 2.52 13.27 2.48
C PRO A 247 2.60 12.09 1.51
N SER A 248 1.53 11.27 1.40
CA SER A 248 1.50 10.17 0.43
C SER A 248 1.84 10.65 -0.98
N PRO A 249 2.71 9.93 -1.72
CA PRO A 249 3.01 10.30 -3.09
C PRO A 249 1.74 10.27 -3.94
N VAL A 250 1.53 11.32 -4.75
CA VAL A 250 0.35 11.46 -5.60
C VAL A 250 0.78 11.49 -7.06
N PRO A 251 0.29 10.56 -7.90
CA PRO A 251 0.57 10.59 -9.33
C PRO A 251 -0.23 11.72 -9.98
N VAL A 252 0.43 12.46 -10.86
CA VAL A 252 -0.17 13.55 -11.63
C VAL A 252 0.14 13.35 -13.11
N VAL A 253 -0.85 13.67 -13.95
CA VAL A 253 -0.68 13.81 -15.40
C VAL A 253 -1.14 15.22 -15.75
N VAL A 254 -0.27 15.99 -16.39
CA VAL A 254 -0.55 17.37 -16.79
C VAL A 254 -0.26 17.55 -18.27
N ARG A 255 -1.10 18.32 -18.97
CA ARG A 255 -0.89 18.66 -20.37
C ARG A 255 -0.34 20.07 -20.49
N LEU A 256 0.89 20.20 -20.99
CA LEU A 256 1.57 21.48 -21.20
C LEU A 256 1.95 21.60 -22.69
N ASN A 257 1.55 22.70 -23.33
CA ASN A 257 1.84 22.96 -24.75
C ASN A 257 1.50 21.79 -25.68
N GLY A 258 0.38 21.13 -25.44
CA GLY A 258 -0.10 19.99 -26.23
C GLY A 258 0.57 18.64 -25.92
N LYS A 259 1.57 18.59 -25.04
CA LYS A 259 2.26 17.35 -24.61
C LYS A 259 1.85 16.94 -23.20
N ASN A 260 1.70 15.63 -22.98
CA ASN A 260 1.40 15.07 -21.67
C ASN A 260 2.71 14.83 -20.90
N TYR A 261 2.72 15.26 -19.65
CA TYR A 261 3.78 15.02 -18.69
C TYR A 261 3.21 14.25 -17.51
N MET A 262 3.98 13.29 -17.01
CA MET A 262 3.59 12.49 -15.85
C MET A 262 4.63 12.69 -14.75
N GLY A 263 4.16 12.79 -13.53
CA GLY A 263 5.01 12.88 -12.35
C GLY A 263 4.36 12.25 -11.13
N VAL A 264 5.15 12.10 -10.08
CA VAL A 264 4.68 11.74 -8.75
C VAL A 264 5.11 12.85 -7.80
N VAL A 265 4.12 13.53 -7.23
CA VAL A 265 4.32 14.65 -6.30
C VAL A 265 4.38 14.11 -4.88
N SER A 266 5.39 14.51 -4.12
CA SER A 266 5.50 14.19 -2.69
C SER A 266 6.21 15.32 -1.96
N GLY A 267 5.51 15.97 -1.04
CA GLY A 267 5.98 17.21 -0.43
C GLY A 267 6.18 18.28 -1.50
N THR A 268 7.38 18.85 -1.54
CA THR A 268 7.77 19.90 -2.51
C THR A 268 8.47 19.36 -3.75
N SER A 269 8.68 18.05 -3.85
CA SER A 269 9.41 17.44 -4.97
C SER A 269 8.45 16.75 -5.94
N VAL A 270 8.83 16.79 -7.22
CA VAL A 270 8.18 16.07 -8.30
C VAL A 270 9.16 15.06 -8.86
N GLN A 271 8.80 13.78 -8.77
CA GLN A 271 9.52 12.66 -9.36
C GLN A 271 8.99 12.43 -10.77
N THR A 272 9.87 12.21 -11.75
CA THR A 272 9.46 11.75 -13.07
C THR A 272 9.69 10.24 -13.14
N PRO A 273 8.62 9.42 -13.21
CA PRO A 273 8.74 7.98 -13.39
C PRO A 273 9.34 7.64 -14.77
N PRO A 274 9.97 6.47 -14.92
CA PRO A 274 10.44 6.00 -16.23
C PRO A 274 9.26 5.82 -17.20
N THR A 275 9.52 5.96 -18.50
CA THR A 275 8.55 5.85 -19.60
C THR A 275 7.76 4.52 -19.61
N PRO A 276 6.52 4.47 -20.16
CA PRO A 276 5.84 5.49 -20.98
C PRO A 276 4.92 6.45 -20.21
N THR A 277 4.63 7.61 -20.81
CA THR A 277 3.64 8.58 -20.30
C THR A 277 2.22 8.04 -20.48
N LEU A 278 1.48 7.89 -19.38
CA LEU A 278 0.07 7.52 -19.40
C LEU A 278 -0.79 8.74 -19.79
N ASP A 279 -1.84 8.51 -20.59
CA ASP A 279 -2.64 9.58 -21.20
C ASP A 279 -3.54 10.29 -20.16
N VAL A 280 -4.24 9.53 -19.31
CA VAL A 280 -5.07 10.02 -18.21
C VAL A 280 -5.07 9.01 -17.06
N ARG A 281 -5.04 9.48 -15.81
CA ARG A 281 -5.45 8.68 -14.64
C ARG A 281 -6.73 9.27 -14.06
N SER A 282 -7.82 8.51 -14.13
CA SER A 282 -9.07 8.85 -13.45
C SER A 282 -9.10 8.17 -12.08
N LYS A 283 -9.00 8.95 -11.00
CA LYS A 283 -9.38 8.46 -9.67
C LYS A 283 -10.88 8.24 -9.68
N THR A 284 -11.31 6.98 -9.78
CA THR A 284 -12.74 6.67 -9.75
C THR A 284 -13.17 6.68 -8.29
N PHE A 285 -13.79 7.78 -7.85
CA PHE A 285 -14.54 7.78 -6.61
C PHE A 285 -15.80 6.94 -6.80
N TRP A 286 -16.28 6.32 -5.73
CA TRP A 286 -17.54 5.57 -5.69
C TRP A 286 -18.66 6.44 -6.28
N SER A 287 -19.11 6.06 -7.48
CA SER A 287 -20.26 6.58 -8.22
C SER A 287 -20.51 8.10 -8.14
N ILE A 288 -20.10 8.83 -9.17
CA ILE A 288 -20.98 9.88 -9.72
C ILE A 288 -21.25 9.50 -11.17
N LYS A 289 -22.31 8.74 -11.42
CA LYS A 289 -22.99 8.86 -12.71
C LYS A 289 -23.56 10.28 -12.76
N ALA A 290 -22.88 11.16 -13.46
CA ALA A 290 -23.44 12.46 -13.80
C ALA A 290 -24.44 12.27 -14.96
N ARG A 291 -25.72 12.36 -14.59
CA ARG A 291 -26.93 12.47 -15.42
C ARG A 291 -27.35 11.27 -16.27
#